data_AF-A0A6I5CEV4-F1
#
_entry.id   AF-A0A6I5CEV4-F1
#
_cell.length_a   1.000
_cell.length_b   1.000
_cell.length_c   1.000
_cell.angle_alpha   90.00
_cell.angle_beta   90.00
_cell.angle_gamma   90.00
#
_symmetry.space_group_name_H-M   'P 1'
#
loop_
_entity.id
_entity.type
_entity.pdbx_description
1 polymer ?
#
loop_
_entity_poly.entity_id
_entity_poly.type
_entity_poly.pdbx_seq_one_letter_code
_entity_poly.pdbx_strand_id
1 'polypeptide(L)' 'TLRTVAHEAAALVRHWRVAAVTVTLGDRGALLSYGEHPLLVPATVAHHGDPCGAGDRFAATAAGLLADGALVEEAVEG' A
#
# COMPACT_ATOMS: atom_id res chain seq x y z
N THR A 1 13.26 8.87 -1.69
CA THR A 1 13.78 7.69 -0.95
C THR A 1 12.64 7.06 -0.16
N LEU A 2 12.80 5.87 0.45
CA LEU A 2 11.75 5.29 1.32
C LEU A 2 11.36 6.24 2.46
N ARG A 3 12.34 6.99 3.01
CA ARG A 3 12.11 8.02 4.02
C ARG A 3 11.18 9.14 3.53
N THR A 4 11.39 9.63 2.30
CA THR A 4 10.53 10.65 1.70
C THR A 4 9.10 10.13 1.54
N VAL A 5 8.95 8.93 0.99
CA VAL A 5 7.63 8.30 0.79
C VAL A 5 6.90 8.15 2.12
N ALA A 6 7.58 7.65 3.16
CA ALA A 6 7.00 7.53 4.49
C ALA A 6 6.48 8.87 5.04
N HIS A 7 7.26 9.94 4.87
CA HIS A 7 6.89 11.26 5.33
C HIS A 7 5.69 11.84 4.55
N GLU A 8 5.68 11.66 3.22
CA GLU A 8 4.57 12.09 2.36
C GLU A 8 3.29 11.29 2.64
N ALA A 9 3.37 9.96 2.76
CA ALA A 9 2.24 9.12 3.13
C ALA A 9 1.64 9.54 4.48
N ALA A 10 2.49 9.79 5.49
CA ALA A 10 2.03 10.30 6.77
C ALA A 10 1.34 11.68 6.68
N ALA A 11 1.82 12.55 5.79
CA ALA A 11 1.18 13.83 5.52
C ALA A 11 -0.19 13.66 4.84
N LEU A 12 -0.31 12.73 3.90
CA LEU A 12 -1.57 12.40 3.22
C LEU A 12 -2.62 11.85 4.19
N VAL A 13 -2.25 10.97 5.12
CA VAL A 13 -3.15 10.48 6.19
C VAL A 13 -3.78 11.66 6.93
N ARG A 14 -2.97 12.62 7.38
CA ARG A 14 -3.45 13.81 8.11
C ARG A 14 -4.29 14.74 7.23
N HIS A 15 -3.85 14.96 5.99
CA HIS A 15 -4.49 15.90 5.08
C HIS A 15 -5.87 15.39 4.62
N TRP A 16 -5.97 14.11 4.27
CA TRP A 16 -7.20 13.47 3.82
C TRP A 16 -8.09 13.01 4.97
N ARG A 17 -7.59 12.98 6.21
CA ARG A 17 -8.31 12.52 7.40
C ARG A 17 -8.81 11.08 7.24
N VAL A 18 -7.94 10.24 6.70
CA VAL A 18 -8.16 8.79 6.53
C VAL A 18 -7.42 8.01 7.60
N ALA A 19 -7.80 6.75 7.84
CA ALA A 19 -7.11 5.91 8.81
C ALA A 19 -5.71 5.48 8.33
N ALA A 20 -5.56 5.23 7.03
CA ALA A 20 -4.30 4.77 6.46
C ALA A 20 -4.15 5.22 5.00
N VAL A 21 -2.89 5.27 4.53
CA VAL A 21 -2.51 5.47 3.13
C VAL A 21 -1.47 4.42 2.77
N THR A 22 -1.70 3.73 1.65
CA THR A 22 -0.73 2.82 1.06
C THR A 22 -0.16 3.41 -0.23
N VAL A 23 1.17 3.39 -0.37
CA VAL A 23 1.89 3.83 -1.57
C VAL A 23 2.52 2.62 -2.23
N THR A 24 2.08 2.28 -3.44
CA THR A 24 2.70 1.22 -4.25
C THR A 24 4.09 1.67 -4.73
N LEU A 25 5.10 0.80 -4.57
CA LEU A 25 6.51 1.06 -4.85
C LEU A 25 7.06 0.25 -6.03
N GLY A 26 6.18 -0.36 -6.82
CA GLY A 26 6.53 -1.24 -7.93
C GLY A 26 7.10 -2.57 -7.42
N ASP A 27 8.24 -2.98 -7.98
CA ASP A 27 8.97 -4.20 -7.61
C ASP A 27 9.42 -4.25 -6.14
N ARG A 28 9.44 -3.10 -5.45
CA ARG A 28 9.74 -3.00 -4.02
C ARG A 28 8.54 -3.25 -3.11
N GLY A 29 7.35 -3.52 -3.66
CA GLY A 29 6.13 -3.78 -2.90
C GLY A 29 5.33 -2.52 -2.61
N ALA A 30 4.91 -2.31 -1.37
CA ALA A 30 4.10 -1.17 -0.95
C ALA A 30 4.54 -0.65 0.42
N LEU A 31 4.31 0.65 0.66
CA LEU A 31 4.49 1.27 1.97
C LEU A 31 3.12 1.68 2.52
N LEU A 32 2.74 1.07 3.64
CA LEU A 32 1.53 1.38 4.39
C LEU A 32 1.87 2.39 5.51
N SER A 33 1.07 3.44 5.66
CA SER A 33 1.23 4.43 6.72
C SER A 33 -0.11 4.69 7.41
N TYR A 34 -0.05 4.73 8.75
CA TYR A 34 -1.16 5.16 9.61
C TYR A 34 -1.01 6.62 10.09
N GLY A 35 -0.14 7.41 9.45
CA GLY A 35 0.19 8.79 9.87
C GLY A 35 1.46 8.87 10.73
N GLU A 36 1.90 7.73 11.24
CA GLU A 36 3.13 7.48 11.97
C GLU A 36 3.59 6.03 11.70
N HIS A 37 4.84 5.70 12.03
CA HIS A 37 5.42 4.34 11.94
C HIS A 37 5.05 3.56 10.66
N PRO A 38 5.65 3.88 9.50
CA PRO A 38 5.33 3.21 8.24
C PRO A 38 5.72 1.73 8.26
N LEU A 39 4.92 0.89 7.60
CA LEU A 39 5.17 -0.52 7.36
C LEU A 39 5.55 -0.72 5.88
N LEU A 40 6.69 -1.36 5.64
CA LEU A 40 7.07 -1.79 4.30
C LEU A 40 6.57 -3.22 4.07
N VAL A 41 5.69 -3.39 3.10
CA VAL A 41 5.18 -4.69 2.65
C VAL A 41 5.92 -5.06 1.37
N PRO A 42 6.88 -5.99 1.40
CA PRO A 42 7.67 -6.34 0.22
C PRO A 42 6.81 -7.04 -0.83
N ALA A 43 7.15 -6.88 -2.11
CA ALA A 43 6.52 -7.66 -3.16
C ALA A 43 6.89 -9.15 -2.97
N THR A 44 5.88 -10.02 -2.89
CA THR A 44 6.08 -11.46 -2.69
C THR A 44 6.59 -12.16 -3.96
N VAL A 45 6.31 -11.59 -5.14
CA VAL A 45 6.77 -12.12 -6.43
C VAL A 45 7.20 -10.98 -7.35
N ALA A 46 8.43 -11.04 -7.84
CA ALA A 46 8.88 -10.18 -8.93
C ALA A 46 8.34 -10.75 -10.26
N HIS A 47 7.23 -10.21 -10.76
CA HIS A 47 6.71 -10.60 -12.05
C HIS A 47 7.49 -9.94 -13.19
N HIS A 48 8.01 -10.75 -14.11
CA HIS A 48 8.61 -10.27 -15.35
C HIS A 48 7.52 -10.25 -16.43
N GLY A 49 6.79 -9.15 -16.50
CA GLY A 49 5.66 -8.98 -17.41
C GLY A 49 5.23 -7.52 -17.51
N ASP A 50 4.16 -7.26 -18.26
CA ASP A 50 3.57 -5.92 -18.38
C ASP A 50 2.96 -5.49 -17.03
N PRO A 51 3.44 -4.39 -16.41
CA PRO A 51 2.87 -3.88 -15.16
C PRO A 51 1.54 -3.13 -15.37
N CYS A 52 1.04 -3.02 -16.60
CA CYS A 52 -0.26 -2.42 -16.88
C CYS A 52 -1.35 -3.03 -15.99
N GLY A 53 -2.08 -2.18 -15.28
CA GLY A 53 -3.15 -2.58 -14.36
C GLY A 53 -2.67 -3.17 -13.02
N ALA A 54 -1.37 -3.19 -12.72
CA ALA A 54 -0.87 -3.66 -11.42
C ALA A 54 -1.47 -2.85 -10.25
N GLY A 55 -1.60 -1.54 -10.41
CA GLY A 55 -2.25 -0.67 -9.43
C GLY A 55 -3.75 -0.94 -9.28
N ASP A 56 -4.46 -1.14 -10.38
CA ASP A 56 -5.90 -1.46 -10.36
C ASP A 56 -6.15 -2.82 -9.70
N ARG A 57 -5.33 -3.82 -10.01
CA ARG A 57 -5.37 -5.13 -9.36
C ARG A 57 -5.14 -5.00 -7.86
N PHE A 58 -4.08 -4.29 -7.45
CA PHE A 58 -3.78 -4.06 -6.04
C PHE A 58 -4.97 -3.41 -5.31
N ALA A 59 -5.50 -2.31 -5.86
CA ALA A 59 -6.62 -1.59 -5.24
C ALA A 59 -7.89 -2.44 -5.16
N ALA A 60 -8.21 -3.21 -6.20
CA ALA A 60 -9.36 -4.09 -6.23
C ALA A 60 -9.24 -5.25 -5.23
N THR A 61 -8.06 -5.89 -5.15
CA THR A 61 -7.80 -6.96 -4.17
C THR A 61 -7.89 -6.43 -2.74
N ALA A 62 -7.20 -5.32 -2.44
CA ALA A 62 -7.22 -4.72 -1.10
C ALA A 62 -8.64 -4.32 -0.69
N ALA A 63 -9.41 -3.71 -1.60
CA ALA A 63 -10.81 -3.37 -1.32
C ALA A 63 -11.69 -4.60 -1.06
N GLY A 64 -11.48 -5.68 -1.81
CA GLY A 64 -12.16 -6.97 -1.57
C GLY A 64 -11.83 -7.55 -0.20
N LEU A 65 -10.54 -7.64 0.15
CA LEU A 65 -10.09 -8.17 1.43
C LEU A 65 -10.61 -7.35 2.62
N LEU A 66 -10.60 -6.01 2.52
CA LEU A 66 -11.20 -5.14 3.52
C LEU A 66 -12.71 -5.36 3.65
N ALA A 67 -13.41 -5.55 2.54
CA ALA A 67 -14.85 -5.85 2.56
C ALA A 67 -15.13 -7.22 3.21
N ASP A 68 -14.22 -8.18 3.05
CA ASP A 68 -14.27 -9.49 3.70
C ASP A 68 -13.83 -9.47 5.18
N GLY A 69 -13.41 -8.31 5.70
CA GLY A 69 -13.06 -8.10 7.10
C GLY A 69 -11.60 -8.36 7.47
N ALA A 70 -10.71 -8.48 6.47
CA ALA A 70 -9.28 -8.56 6.70
C ALA A 70 -8.74 -7.29 7.37
N LEU A 71 -7.63 -7.42 8.10
CA LEU A 71 -6.88 -6.28 8.61
C LEU A 71 -6.28 -5.47 7.45
N VAL A 72 -5.97 -4.19 7.69
CA VAL A 72 -5.44 -3.31 6.65
C VAL A 72 -4.06 -3.80 6.16
N GLU A 73 -3.23 -4.33 7.05
CA GLU A 73 -1.94 -4.94 6.69
C GLU A 73 -2.12 -6.17 5.79
N GLU A 74 -3.07 -7.05 6.15
CA GLU A 74 -3.39 -8.26 5.38
C GLU A 74 -3.94 -7.91 4.00
N ALA A 75 -4.80 -6.88 3.92
CA ALA A 75 -5.34 -6.38 2.68
C ALA A 75 -4.28 -5.75 1.76
N VAL A 76 -3.19 -5.23 2.32
CA VAL A 76 -2.06 -4.68 1.55
C VAL A 76 -1.07 -5.78 1.12
N GLU A 77 -0.97 -6.87 1.89
CA GLU A 77 -0.11 -8.02 1.56
C GLU A 77 -0.70 -8.93 0.48
N GLY A 78 -2.04 -9.06 0.42
CA GLY A 78 -2.76 -9.93 -0.52
C GLY A 78 -2.80 -9.44 -1.97
#